data_AF-A0A7G2K058-F1
#
_entry.id   AF-A0A7G2K058-F1
#
_cell.length_a   1.000
_cell.length_b   1.000
_cell.length_c   1.000
_cell.angle_alpha   90.00
_cell.angle_beta   90.00
_cell.angle_gamma   90.00
#
_symmetry.space_group_name_H-M   'P 1'
#
loop_
_entity.id
_entity.type
_entity.pdbx_description
1 polymer ?
#
loop_
_entity_poly.entity_id
_entity_poly.type
_entity_poly.pdbx_seq_one_letter_code
_entity_poly.pdbx_strand_id
1 'polypeptide(L)'
;TFSTTSSVGTKTSPNYYRDLAKRVKNQEVDLLIVVGMFLTGFDAPTLNTLFVDKNLRYHGLMQAFSRTNRIYDTTKTFGNIVTFRDLEQNTIDAITLFGDKNTKNVVLEKSYDSYFNGDDNQRGYLEVIQELQNRFPNPTEIETEQDKKEFVKFYWQARLVADD
;
A
#
# COMPACT_ATOMS: atom_id res chain seq x y z
N THR A 1 8.57 -27.47 2.59
CA THR A 1 7.43 -28.24 2.08
C THR A 1 6.40 -28.38 3.18
N PHE A 2 5.12 -28.05 2.92
CA PHE A 2 4.09 -28.13 3.95
C PHE A 2 3.62 -29.59 4.12
N SER A 3 3.89 -30.18 5.29
CA SER A 3 3.57 -31.58 5.60
C SER A 3 2.11 -31.77 6.02
N THR A 4 1.14 -31.40 5.18
CA THR A 4 -0.29 -31.59 5.45
C THR A 4 -0.93 -32.61 4.49
N THR A 5 -1.72 -33.54 5.03
CA THR A 5 -2.51 -34.51 4.26
C THR A 5 -3.93 -33.98 4.04
N SER A 6 -4.09 -33.05 3.11
CA SER A 6 -5.43 -32.56 2.71
C SER A 6 -5.98 -33.41 1.57
N SER A 7 -6.96 -34.28 1.84
CA SER A 7 -7.67 -35.05 0.82
C SER A 7 -8.77 -34.21 0.15
N VAL A 8 -9.07 -34.47 -1.14
CA VAL A 8 -10.13 -33.78 -1.90
C VAL A 8 -11.50 -34.38 -1.53
N GLY A 9 -11.92 -34.17 -0.27
CA GLY A 9 -13.19 -34.62 0.27
C GLY A 9 -14.03 -33.44 0.76
N THR A 10 -15.36 -33.59 0.76
CA THR A 10 -16.32 -32.55 1.18
C THR A 10 -16.14 -32.12 2.64
N LYS A 11 -15.52 -32.95 3.49
CA LYS A 11 -15.23 -32.65 4.90
C LYS A 11 -13.87 -31.97 5.15
N THR A 12 -12.96 -32.00 4.19
CA THR A 12 -11.60 -31.43 4.31
C THR A 12 -11.55 -29.95 3.94
N SER A 13 -12.55 -29.46 3.19
CA SER A 13 -12.60 -28.09 2.68
C SER A 13 -12.59 -27.00 3.78
N PRO A 14 -13.33 -27.13 4.90
CA PRO A 14 -13.30 -26.11 5.96
C PRO A 14 -11.97 -26.07 6.73
N ASN A 15 -11.35 -27.24 6.93
CA ASN A 15 -10.07 -27.33 7.64
C ASN A 15 -8.93 -26.75 6.80
N TYR A 16 -8.90 -27.06 5.51
CA TYR A 16 -7.97 -26.45 4.57
C TYR A 16 -8.13 -24.93 4.53
N TYR A 17 -9.36 -24.42 4.44
CA TYR A 17 -9.62 -22.97 4.45
C TYR A 17 -9.09 -22.29 5.71
N ARG A 18 -9.33 -22.87 6.90
CA ARG A 18 -8.86 -22.32 8.18
C ARG A 18 -7.34 -22.37 8.30
N ASP A 19 -6.72 -23.44 7.85
CA ASP A 19 -5.26 -23.59 7.85
C ASP A 19 -4.63 -22.55 6.92
N LEU A 20 -5.13 -22.43 5.69
CA LEU A 20 -4.66 -21.45 4.71
C LEU A 20 -4.83 -20.01 5.21
N ALA A 21 -5.97 -19.68 5.83
CA ALA A 21 -6.21 -18.38 6.44
C ALA A 21 -5.17 -18.03 7.51
N LYS A 22 -4.77 -19.00 8.34
CA LYS A 22 -3.74 -18.82 9.37
C LYS A 22 -2.37 -18.63 8.76
N ARG A 23 -2.01 -19.45 7.76
CA ARG A 23 -0.72 -19.37 7.07
C ARG A 23 -0.50 -18.01 6.40
N VAL A 24 -1.52 -17.48 5.73
CA VAL A 24 -1.46 -16.15 5.11
C VAL A 24 -1.26 -15.06 6.17
N LYS A 25 -1.95 -15.14 7.31
CA LYS A 25 -1.74 -14.20 8.43
C LYS A 25 -0.35 -14.29 9.04
N ASN A 26 0.21 -15.50 9.09
CA ASN A 26 1.55 -15.78 9.61
C ASN A 26 2.67 -15.50 8.59
N GLN A 27 2.34 -14.99 7.40
CA GLN A 27 3.31 -14.79 6.30
C GLN A 27 4.02 -16.09 5.88
N GLU A 28 3.38 -17.24 6.05
CA GLU A 28 3.87 -18.52 5.52
C GLU A 28 3.50 -18.71 4.04
N VAL A 29 2.63 -17.84 3.51
CA VAL A 29 2.19 -17.81 2.11
C VAL A 29 2.32 -16.38 1.61
N ASP A 30 3.19 -16.18 0.62
CA ASP A 30 3.47 -14.85 0.06
C ASP A 30 2.43 -14.42 -0.98
N LEU A 31 1.89 -15.37 -1.75
CA LEU A 31 0.90 -15.12 -2.79
C LEU A 31 -0.26 -16.12 -2.70
N LEU A 32 -1.47 -15.59 -2.61
CA LEU A 32 -2.70 -16.37 -2.60
C LEU A 32 -3.56 -15.99 -3.81
N ILE A 33 -3.83 -16.96 -4.68
CA ILE A 33 -4.73 -16.78 -5.83
C ILE A 33 -6.15 -17.13 -5.41
N VAL A 34 -7.09 -16.19 -5.61
CA VAL A 34 -8.50 -16.34 -5.21
C VAL A 34 -9.44 -15.90 -6.31
N VAL A 35 -10.65 -16.50 -6.36
CA VAL A 35 -11.73 -16.09 -7.27
C VAL A 35 -12.77 -15.20 -6.57
N GLY A 36 -13.01 -15.45 -5.28
CA GLY A 36 -14.04 -14.79 -4.47
C GLY A 36 -13.93 -15.07 -2.97
N MET A 37 -13.29 -16.18 -2.60
CA MET A 37 -12.90 -16.44 -1.21
C MET A 37 -11.89 -15.38 -0.74
N PHE A 38 -11.92 -15.06 0.56
CA PHE A 38 -11.04 -14.06 1.20
C PHE A 38 -11.21 -12.60 0.75
N LEU A 39 -12.06 -12.30 -0.23
CA LEU A 39 -12.38 -10.91 -0.60
C LEU A 39 -13.33 -10.23 0.41
N THR A 40 -14.10 -11.03 1.17
CA THR A 40 -15.00 -10.55 2.23
C THR A 40 -14.69 -11.28 3.54
N GLY A 41 -14.58 -10.53 4.64
CA GLY A 41 -14.43 -11.08 6.00
C GLY A 41 -13.05 -11.65 6.37
N PHE A 42 -12.11 -11.71 5.42
CA PHE A 42 -10.70 -11.99 5.74
C PHE A 42 -9.98 -10.71 6.16
N ASP A 43 -9.06 -10.84 7.11
CA ASP A 43 -8.37 -9.72 7.73
C ASP A 43 -6.93 -10.11 8.06
N ALA A 44 -5.97 -9.53 7.34
CA ALA A 44 -4.55 -9.73 7.52
C ALA A 44 -3.86 -8.36 7.49
N PRO A 45 -3.51 -7.78 8.65
CA PRO A 45 -2.88 -6.46 8.72
C PRO A 45 -1.59 -6.32 7.91
N THR A 46 -0.85 -7.42 7.79
CA THR A 46 0.40 -7.53 7.02
C THR A 46 0.21 -7.55 5.51
N LEU A 47 -1.01 -7.73 5.01
CA LEU A 47 -1.29 -7.75 3.57
C LEU A 47 -1.39 -6.31 3.06
N ASN A 48 -0.44 -5.91 2.22
CA ASN A 48 -0.38 -4.57 1.63
C ASN A 48 -0.82 -4.53 0.16
N THR A 49 -0.69 -5.61 -0.60
CA THR A 49 -0.84 -5.60 -2.05
C THR A 49 -1.96 -6.52 -2.51
N LEU A 50 -2.84 -6.03 -3.37
CA LEU A 50 -3.90 -6.79 -4.02
C LEU A 50 -3.76 -6.69 -5.55
N PHE A 51 -3.54 -7.85 -6.18
CA PHE A 51 -3.55 -7.99 -7.63
C PHE A 51 -4.96 -8.35 -8.12
N VAL A 52 -5.49 -7.60 -9.08
CA VAL A 52 -6.89 -7.71 -9.53
C VAL A 52 -6.96 -7.94 -11.04
N ASP A 53 -7.37 -9.14 -11.43
CA ASP A 53 -7.86 -9.47 -12.77
C ASP A 53 -9.34 -9.89 -12.71
N LYS A 54 -10.19 -9.03 -12.14
CA LYS A 54 -11.63 -9.25 -12.00
C LYS A 54 -12.38 -7.95 -12.22
N ASN A 55 -13.54 -8.01 -12.87
CA ASN A 55 -14.42 -6.85 -13.02
C ASN A 55 -15.15 -6.56 -11.70
N LEU A 56 -14.48 -5.84 -10.80
CA LEU A 56 -15.04 -5.37 -9.53
C LEU A 56 -15.86 -4.10 -9.74
N ARG A 57 -16.99 -3.97 -9.03
CA ARG A 57 -17.90 -2.82 -9.13
C ARG A 57 -18.43 -2.42 -7.75
N TYR A 58 -18.66 -1.11 -7.56
CA TYR A 58 -19.33 -0.52 -6.40
C TYR A 58 -18.82 -1.09 -5.06
N HIS A 59 -19.73 -1.62 -4.23
CA HIS A 59 -19.42 -2.16 -2.91
C HIS A 59 -18.40 -3.30 -2.95
N GLY A 60 -18.43 -4.15 -3.98
CA GLY A 60 -17.48 -5.27 -4.10
C GLY A 60 -16.05 -4.79 -4.35
N LEU A 61 -15.90 -3.68 -5.08
CA LEU A 61 -14.61 -3.00 -5.29
C LEU A 61 -14.10 -2.41 -3.98
N MET A 62 -14.92 -1.63 -3.29
CA MET A 62 -14.54 -1.02 -2.00
C MET A 62 -14.20 -2.06 -0.93
N GLN A 63 -14.97 -3.16 -0.85
CA GLN A 63 -14.71 -4.23 0.09
C GLN A 63 -13.37 -4.91 -0.18
N ALA A 64 -13.08 -5.23 -1.45
CA ALA A 64 -11.82 -5.82 -1.85
C ALA A 64 -10.64 -4.89 -1.56
N PHE A 65 -10.73 -3.61 -1.95
CA PHE A 65 -9.64 -2.64 -1.76
C PHE A 65 -9.42 -2.35 -0.26
N SER A 66 -10.47 -2.33 0.56
CA SER A 66 -10.33 -2.15 2.01
C SER A 66 -9.49 -3.24 2.69
N ARG A 67 -9.23 -4.38 2.04
CA ARG A 67 -8.41 -5.46 2.62
C ARG A 67 -6.94 -5.08 2.78
N THR A 68 -6.43 -4.20 1.91
CA THR A 68 -5.03 -3.75 1.96
C THR A 68 -4.82 -2.60 2.92
N ASN A 69 -5.87 -1.86 3.29
CA ASN A 69 -5.79 -0.59 4.03
C ASN A 69 -5.80 -0.76 5.56
N ARG A 70 -5.42 -1.93 6.07
CA ARG A 70 -5.26 -2.16 7.51
C ARG A 70 -3.94 -1.57 7.99
N ILE A 71 -4.02 -0.68 8.98
CA ILE A 71 -2.87 -0.08 9.67
C ILE A 71 -2.08 -1.21 10.35
N TYR A 72 -0.77 -1.28 10.09
CA TYR A 72 0.13 -2.27 10.68
C TYR A 72 1.25 -1.59 11.45
N ASP A 73 2.07 -0.78 10.77
CA ASP A 73 3.13 0.04 11.36
C ASP A 73 3.32 1.33 10.55
N THR A 74 4.28 2.17 10.95
CA THR A 74 4.62 3.43 10.26
C THR A 74 5.27 3.23 8.89
N THR A 75 5.58 2.00 8.48
CA THR A 75 6.15 1.68 7.15
C THR A 75 5.07 1.33 6.13
N LYS A 76 3.84 1.07 6.58
CA LYS A 76 2.69 0.80 5.71
C LYS A 76 1.78 2.01 5.62
N THR A 77 2.13 2.94 4.74
CA THR A 77 1.39 4.18 4.51
C THR A 77 0.05 3.94 3.80
N PHE A 78 0.04 3.00 2.83
CA PHE A 78 -1.14 2.70 2.01
C PHE A 78 -1.23 1.25 1.55
N GLY A 79 -2.38 0.89 0.99
CA GLY A 79 -2.60 -0.39 0.32
C GLY A 79 -2.39 -0.29 -1.18
N ASN A 80 -1.53 -1.15 -1.74
CA ASN A 80 -1.24 -1.21 -3.15
C ASN A 80 -2.28 -2.02 -3.90
N ILE A 81 -2.98 -1.40 -4.85
CA ILE A 81 -3.92 -2.09 -5.74
C ILE A 81 -3.35 -2.10 -7.15
N VAL A 82 -3.04 -3.29 -7.65
CA VAL A 82 -2.54 -3.47 -9.02
C VAL A 82 -3.61 -4.13 -9.85
N THR A 83 -4.16 -3.40 -10.82
CA THR A 83 -5.26 -3.88 -11.67
C THR A 83 -4.76 -4.22 -13.07
N PHE A 84 -5.22 -5.34 -13.62
CA PHE A 84 -4.92 -5.78 -14.98
C PHE A 84 -6.05 -5.48 -15.98
N ARG A 85 -7.09 -4.79 -15.51
CA ARG A 85 -8.22 -4.30 -16.29
C ARG A 85 -8.41 -2.84 -15.95
N ASP A 86 -8.97 -2.08 -16.88
CA ASP A 86 -9.38 -0.71 -16.59
C ASP A 86 -10.51 -0.71 -15.55
N LEU A 87 -10.14 -0.32 -14.33
CA LEU A 87 -11.03 -0.19 -13.18
C LEU A 87 -11.04 1.25 -12.66
N GLU A 88 -10.42 2.21 -13.37
CA GLU A 88 -10.29 3.58 -12.89
C GLU A 88 -11.68 4.22 -12.71
N GLN A 89 -12.50 4.19 -13.76
CA GLN A 89 -13.85 4.74 -13.69
C GLN A 89 -14.72 4.03 -12.65
N ASN A 90 -14.64 2.70 -12.57
CA ASN A 90 -15.36 1.93 -11.55
C ASN A 90 -14.95 2.33 -10.12
N THR A 91 -13.67 2.66 -9.92
CA THR A 91 -13.12 3.10 -8.64
C THR A 91 -13.63 4.50 -8.29
N ILE A 92 -13.61 5.43 -9.26
CA ILE A 92 -14.18 6.77 -9.10
C ILE A 92 -15.67 6.70 -8.77
N ASP A 93 -16.42 5.89 -9.51
CA ASP A 93 -17.86 5.71 -9.30
C ASP A 93 -18.16 5.11 -7.92
N ALA A 94 -17.37 4.12 -7.50
CA ALA A 94 -17.51 3.52 -6.17
C ALA A 94 -17.19 4.53 -5.06
N ILE A 95 -16.09 5.27 -5.14
CA ILE A 95 -15.73 6.30 -4.15
C ILE A 95 -16.79 7.40 -4.09
N THR A 96 -17.27 7.85 -5.26
CA THR A 96 -18.34 8.87 -5.35
C THR A 96 -19.66 8.37 -4.79
N LEU A 97 -19.95 7.07 -4.87
CA LEU A 97 -21.17 6.50 -4.29
C LEU A 97 -21.11 6.44 -2.76
N PHE A 98 -19.92 6.26 -2.18
CA PHE A 98 -19.73 6.11 -0.72
C PHE A 98 -19.15 7.36 -0.03
N GLY A 99 -18.90 8.44 -0.77
CA GLY A 99 -18.33 9.69 -0.27
C GLY A 99 -18.81 10.91 -1.07
N ASP A 100 -18.24 12.07 -0.78
CA ASP A 100 -18.52 13.31 -1.52
C ASP A 100 -17.52 13.50 -2.67
N LYS A 101 -17.77 14.48 -3.55
CA LYS A 101 -16.87 14.77 -4.69
C LYS A 101 -15.42 15.06 -4.27
N ASN A 102 -15.20 15.55 -3.06
CA ASN A 102 -13.87 15.81 -2.50
C ASN A 102 -13.19 14.56 -1.92
N THR A 103 -13.92 13.45 -1.75
CA THR A 103 -13.40 12.21 -1.16
C THR A 103 -12.41 11.51 -2.09
N LYS A 104 -12.46 11.75 -3.42
CA LYS A 104 -11.51 11.16 -4.38
C LYS A 104 -10.06 11.47 -4.02
N ASN A 105 -9.75 12.74 -3.73
CA ASN A 105 -8.39 13.20 -3.42
C ASN A 105 -7.92 12.80 -2.02
N VAL A 106 -8.82 12.28 -1.18
CA VAL A 106 -8.50 11.79 0.17
C VAL A 106 -8.31 10.26 0.18
N VAL A 107 -8.97 9.56 -0.76
CA VAL A 107 -8.98 8.10 -0.81
C VAL A 107 -7.98 7.54 -1.82
N LEU A 108 -7.70 8.27 -2.89
CA LEU A 108 -6.70 7.89 -3.89
C LEU A 108 -5.44 8.71 -3.67
N GLU A 109 -4.29 8.05 -3.74
CA GLU A 109 -3.01 8.75 -3.64
C GLU A 109 -2.72 9.61 -4.86
N LYS A 110 -1.81 10.57 -4.64
CA LYS A 110 -1.36 11.48 -5.70
C LYS A 110 -0.61 10.69 -6.79
N SER A 111 -0.44 11.31 -7.95
CA SER A 111 0.35 10.71 -9.03
C SER A 111 1.82 10.66 -8.65
N TYR A 112 2.56 9.70 -9.22
CA TYR A 112 4.03 9.64 -9.10
C TYR A 112 4.69 10.99 -9.45
N ASP A 113 4.21 11.65 -10.51
CA ASP A 113 4.73 12.95 -10.94
C ASP A 113 4.61 14.02 -9.84
N SER A 114 3.51 14.01 -9.09
CA SER A 114 3.28 14.91 -7.97
C SER A 114 4.26 14.66 -6.81
N TYR A 115 4.58 13.41 -6.49
CA TYR A 115 5.62 13.10 -5.48
C TYR A 115 7.02 13.46 -5.98
N PHE A 116 7.29 13.23 -7.25
CA PHE A 116 8.61 13.43 -7.83
C PHE A 116 8.95 14.92 -8.02
N ASN A 117 8.02 15.68 -8.61
CA ASN A 117 8.20 17.10 -8.96
C ASN A 117 7.63 18.08 -7.92
N GLY A 118 6.70 17.62 -7.08
CA GLY A 118 5.97 18.47 -6.13
C GLY A 118 4.66 19.01 -6.70
N ASP A 119 3.84 19.58 -5.83
CA ASP A 119 2.61 20.30 -6.17
C ASP A 119 2.48 21.59 -5.33
N ASP A 120 1.38 22.32 -5.49
CA ASP A 120 1.13 23.59 -4.79
C ASP A 120 1.17 23.46 -3.25
N ASN A 121 1.00 22.25 -2.71
CA ASN A 121 0.89 21.97 -1.28
C ASN A 121 2.11 21.23 -0.71
N GLN A 122 2.95 20.61 -1.55
CA GLN A 122 4.03 19.74 -1.10
C GLN A 122 5.24 19.79 -2.02
N ARG A 123 6.42 19.88 -1.41
CA ARG A 123 7.71 19.82 -2.12
C ARG A 123 7.94 18.43 -2.72
N GLY A 124 8.45 18.40 -3.95
CA GLY A 124 8.79 17.16 -4.64
C GLY A 124 10.12 16.56 -4.17
N TYR A 125 10.30 15.27 -4.45
CA TYR A 125 11.54 14.54 -4.19
C TYR A 125 12.77 15.25 -4.79
N LEU A 126 12.67 15.72 -6.05
CA LEU A 126 13.77 16.38 -6.74
C LEU A 126 14.25 17.65 -6.01
N GLU A 127 13.30 18.46 -5.55
CA GLU A 127 13.60 19.72 -4.86
C GLU A 127 14.32 19.45 -3.53
N VAL A 128 13.86 18.44 -2.78
CA VAL A 128 14.45 18.06 -1.50
C VAL A 128 15.87 17.51 -1.68
N ILE A 129 16.09 16.65 -2.69
CA ILE A 129 17.41 16.10 -2.99
C ILE A 129 18.38 17.19 -3.47
N GLN A 130 17.92 18.09 -4.34
CA GLN A 130 18.75 19.18 -4.83
C GLN A 130 19.17 20.11 -3.69
N GLU A 131 18.26 20.42 -2.76
CA GLU A 131 18.60 21.20 -1.57
C GLU A 131 19.59 20.47 -0.66
N LEU A 132 19.39 19.16 -0.45
CA LEU A 132 20.29 18.33 0.36
C LEU A 132 21.71 18.30 -0.23
N GLN A 133 21.83 18.14 -1.55
CA GLN A 133 23.13 18.16 -2.25
C GLN A 133 23.79 19.54 -2.22
N ASN A 134 23.01 20.62 -2.35
CA ASN A 134 23.54 21.98 -2.32
C ASN A 134 24.01 22.40 -0.92
N ARG A 135 23.27 22.03 0.13
CA ARG A 135 23.61 22.36 1.53
C ARG A 135 24.69 21.45 2.11
N PHE A 136 24.67 20.17 1.74
CA PHE A 136 25.59 19.15 2.26
C PHE A 136 26.27 18.39 1.11
N PRO A 137 27.12 19.06 0.31
CA PRO A 137 27.81 18.43 -0.81
C PRO A 137 28.78 17.33 -0.34
N ASN A 138 29.31 17.45 0.88
CA ASN A 138 30.14 16.44 1.53
C ASN A 138 29.45 15.90 2.80
N PRO A 139 28.79 14.73 2.75
CA PRO A 139 28.06 14.18 3.89
C PRO A 139 28.97 13.72 5.05
N THR A 140 30.29 13.63 4.81
CA THR A 140 31.30 13.24 5.81
C THR A 140 31.91 14.39 6.59
N GLU A 141 31.66 15.65 6.21
CA GLU A 141 32.28 16.85 6.80
C GLU A 141 31.30 17.69 7.63
N ILE A 142 30.28 17.04 8.22
CA ILE A 142 29.25 17.70 9.04
C ILE A 142 29.70 17.71 10.50
N GLU A 143 30.43 18.75 10.90
CA GLU A 143 31.06 18.81 12.22
C GLU A 143 30.17 19.45 13.30
N THR A 144 29.41 20.50 12.96
CA THR A 144 28.64 21.25 13.96
C THR A 144 27.33 20.54 14.35
N GLU A 145 26.90 20.70 15.61
CA GLU A 145 25.64 20.14 16.09
C GLU A 145 24.40 20.74 15.39
N GLN A 146 24.52 21.98 14.91
CA GLN A 146 23.46 22.63 14.15
C GLN A 146 23.31 21.96 12.77
N ASP A 147 24.43 21.76 12.07
CA ASP A 147 24.45 21.15 10.73
C ASP A 147 24.00 19.69 10.77
N LYS A 148 24.37 18.93 11.82
CA LYS A 148 23.87 17.57 12.04
C LYS A 148 22.35 17.54 12.19
N LYS A 149 21.77 18.46 12.97
CA LYS A 149 20.31 18.55 13.14
C LYS A 149 19.61 18.88 11.82
N GLU A 150 20.14 19.83 11.06
CA GLU A 150 19.59 20.19 9.76
C GLU A 150 19.69 19.03 8.76
N PHE A 151 20.85 18.38 8.69
CA PHE A 151 21.06 17.22 7.83
C PHE A 151 20.07 16.09 8.14
N VAL A 152 19.93 15.73 9.42
CA VAL A 152 18.98 14.69 9.86
C VAL A 152 17.55 15.06 9.44
N LYS A 153 17.14 16.32 9.63
CA LYS A 153 15.81 16.80 9.23
C LYS A 153 15.59 16.64 7.72
N PHE A 154 16.52 17.12 6.89
CA PHE A 154 16.39 17.03 5.43
C PHE A 154 16.46 15.58 4.93
N TYR A 155 17.33 14.76 5.52
CA TYR A 155 17.43 13.35 5.20
C TYR A 155 16.13 12.59 5.50
N TRP A 156 15.51 12.83 6.65
CA TRP A 156 14.20 12.25 6.97
C TRP A 156 13.11 12.73 6.02
N GLN A 157 13.11 14.00 5.61
CA GLN A 157 12.17 14.51 4.61
C GLN A 157 12.37 13.83 3.25
N ALA A 158 13.61 13.71 2.78
CA ALA A 158 13.92 13.03 1.52
C ALA A 158 13.49 11.55 1.55
N ARG A 159 13.71 10.89 2.70
CA ARG A 159 13.29 9.50 2.89
C ARG A 159 11.78 9.33 2.87
N LEU A 160 11.04 10.19 3.57
CA LEU A 160 9.57 10.13 3.60
C LEU A 160 8.97 10.30 2.20
N VAL A 161 9.46 11.26 1.41
CA VAL A 161 8.96 11.49 0.04
C VAL A 161 9.37 10.36 -0.92
N ALA A 162 10.44 9.61 -0.63
CA ALA A 162 10.87 8.49 -1.46
C ALA A 162 10.18 7.15 -1.12
N ASP A 163 9.73 7.01 0.12
CA ASP A 163 8.99 5.82 0.59
C ASP A 163 7.49 5.89 0.23
N ASP A 164 7.01 7.07 -0.22
CA ASP A 164 5.64 7.30 -0.69
C ASP A 164 5.48 7.14 -2.23
#